data_AF-A0A6G3WSK3-F1
#
_entry.id   AF-A0A6G3WSK3-F1
#
_cell.length_a   1.000
_cell.length_b   1.000
_cell.length_c   1.000
_cell.angle_alpha   90.00
_cell.angle_beta   90.00
_cell.angle_gamma   90.00
#
_symmetry.space_group_name_H-M   'P 1'
#
loop_
_entity.id
_entity.type
_entity.pdbx_description
1 polymer ?
#
loop_
_entity_poly.entity_id
_entity_poly.type
_entity_poly.pdbx_seq_one_letter_code
_entity_poly.pdbx_strand_id
1 'polypeptide(L)' 'LGHTGIATYLQSGNAVFRSDSDDEDALAAALEQALRRQFGFDVDCLVRDAGYLAAVAEACPFPAAELEGKQLH' A
#
# COMPACT_ATOMS: atom_id res chain seq x y z
N LEU A 1 3.16 -14.52 7.12
CA LEU A 1 2.59 -14.56 5.75
C LEU A 1 3.62 -14.89 4.68
N GLY A 2 4.94 -14.90 4.96
CA GLY A 2 5.95 -15.37 3.99
C GLY A 2 6.44 -14.31 3.00
N HIS A 3 5.84 -13.11 3.00
CA HIS A 3 6.29 -11.99 2.17
C HIS A 3 7.70 -11.52 2.52
N THR A 4 8.39 -10.98 1.53
CA THR A 4 9.79 -10.53 1.65
C THR A 4 9.93 -9.05 1.27
N GLY A 5 11.12 -8.47 1.41
CA GLY A 5 11.38 -7.10 0.97
C GLY A 5 10.49 -6.05 1.65
N ILE A 6 10.15 -6.27 2.92
CA ILE A 6 9.20 -5.45 3.66
C ILE A 6 9.82 -4.08 3.98
N ALA A 7 9.09 -3.01 3.68
CA ALA A 7 9.40 -1.66 4.15
C ALA A 7 8.11 -0.92 4.51
N THR A 8 8.21 0.05 5.41
CA THR A 8 7.07 0.85 5.88
C THR A 8 7.34 2.34 5.66
N TYR A 9 6.30 3.10 5.36
CA TYR A 9 6.43 4.55 5.17
C TYR A 9 5.93 5.32 6.40
N LEU A 10 6.87 5.79 7.22
CA LEU A 10 6.60 6.57 8.44
C LEU A 10 5.50 5.91 9.30
N GLN A 11 4.72 6.70 10.03
CA GLN A 11 3.56 6.23 10.80
C GLN A 11 2.26 6.41 10.02
N SER A 12 2.29 6.15 8.70
CA SER A 12 1.15 6.40 7.80
C SER A 12 0.24 5.19 7.59
N GLY A 13 0.63 4.00 8.07
CA GLY A 13 -0.07 2.75 7.77
C GLY A 13 0.26 2.12 6.42
N ASN A 14 1.16 2.73 5.63
CA ASN A 14 1.60 2.17 4.36
C ASN A 14 2.80 1.24 4.52
N ALA A 15 2.72 0.08 3.86
CA ALA A 15 3.80 -0.88 3.75
C ALA A 15 3.94 -1.36 2.30
N VAL A 16 5.16 -1.69 1.91
CA VAL A 16 5.49 -2.36 0.65
C VAL A 16 6.14 -3.68 0.96
N PHE A 17 5.85 -4.70 0.16
CA PHE A 17 6.41 -6.03 0.29
C PHE A 17 6.44 -6.72 -1.07
N ARG A 18 7.19 -7.81 -1.16
CA ARG A 18 7.20 -8.73 -2.30
C ARG A 18 6.40 -9.98 -1.93
N SER A 19 5.58 -10.42 -2.88
CA SER A 19 4.72 -11.59 -2.77
C SER A 19 4.87 -12.45 -4.02
N ASP A 20 4.74 -13.77 -3.87
CA ASP A 20 4.66 -14.71 -4.99
C ASP A 20 3.25 -14.75 -5.61
N SER A 21 2.24 -14.28 -4.86
CA SER A 21 0.87 -14.07 -5.33
C SER A 21 0.70 -12.65 -5.86
N ASP A 22 -0.01 -12.52 -6.98
CA ASP A 22 -0.48 -11.28 -7.59
C ASP A 22 -1.97 -10.99 -7.31
N ASP A 23 -2.69 -11.92 -6.67
CA ASP A 23 -4.07 -11.72 -6.21
C ASP A 23 -4.14 -10.71 -5.05
N GLU A 24 -4.49 -9.46 -5.37
CA GLU A 24 -4.59 -8.35 -4.43
C GLU A 24 -5.63 -8.58 -3.33
N ASP A 25 -6.80 -9.14 -3.66
CA ASP A 25 -7.90 -9.35 -2.73
C ASP A 25 -7.56 -10.47 -1.73
N ALA A 26 -6.93 -11.55 -2.21
CA ALA A 26 -6.45 -12.61 -1.33
C ALA A 26 -5.34 -12.11 -0.38
N LEU A 27 -4.44 -11.27 -0.87
CA LEU A 27 -3.40 -10.65 -0.05
C LEU A 27 -3.99 -9.71 1.01
N ALA A 28 -4.96 -8.88 0.63
CA ALA A 28 -5.68 -8.01 1.56
C ALA A 28 -6.32 -8.84 2.66
N ALA A 29 -7.16 -9.83 2.32
CA ALA A 29 -7.83 -10.67 3.30
C ALA A 29 -6.84 -11.40 4.24
N ALA A 30 -5.71 -11.87 3.73
CA ALA A 30 -4.68 -12.51 4.55
C ALA A 30 -4.02 -11.54 5.54
N LEU A 31 -3.77 -10.29 5.13
CA LEU A 31 -3.24 -9.22 5.96
C LEU A 31 -4.24 -8.83 7.05
N GLU A 32 -5.50 -8.59 6.70
CA GLU A 32 -6.56 -8.23 7.66
C GLU A 32 -6.70 -9.29 8.76
N GLN A 33 -6.73 -10.57 8.36
CA GLN A 33 -6.77 -11.67 9.33
C GLN A 33 -5.52 -11.73 10.21
N ALA A 34 -4.34 -11.46 9.67
CA ALA A 34 -3.10 -11.44 10.45
C ALA A 34 -3.07 -10.28 11.44
N LEU A 35 -3.48 -9.09 11.01
CA LEU A 35 -3.57 -7.89 11.84
C LEU A 35 -4.59 -8.08 12.95
N ARG A 36 -5.77 -8.63 12.64
CA ARG A 36 -6.78 -8.95 13.65
C ARG A 36 -6.27 -9.93 14.69
N ARG A 37 -5.58 -10.99 14.28
CA ARG A 37 -4.98 -11.95 15.23
C ARG A 37 -3.91 -11.31 16.11
N GLN A 38 -3.16 -10.36 15.58
CA GLN A 38 -2.06 -9.72 16.29
C GLN A 38 -2.51 -8.59 17.23
N PHE A 39 -3.51 -7.80 16.82
CA PHE A 39 -3.91 -6.58 17.52
C PHE A 39 -5.29 -6.66 18.19
N GLY A 40 -6.11 -7.65 17.82
CA GLY A 40 -7.41 -7.90 18.45
C GLY A 40 -8.56 -7.05 17.92
N PHE A 41 -8.37 -6.32 16.82
CA PHE A 41 -9.41 -5.52 16.15
C PHE A 41 -9.28 -5.62 14.62
N ASP A 42 -10.36 -5.34 13.90
CA ASP A 42 -10.39 -5.36 12.44
C ASP A 42 -9.63 -4.14 11.87
N VAL A 43 -8.82 -4.38 10.84
CA VAL A 43 -8.05 -3.35 10.11
C VAL A 43 -8.26 -3.60 8.63
N ASP A 44 -9.01 -2.73 7.96
CA ASP A 44 -9.24 -2.84 6.52
C ASP A 44 -7.93 -2.63 5.75
N CYS A 45 -7.66 -3.51 4.79
CA CYS A 45 -6.43 -3.45 3.99
C CYS A 45 -6.74 -3.21 2.51
N LEU A 46 -6.00 -2.29 1.90
CA LEU A 46 -5.97 -2.12 0.45
C LEU A 46 -4.60 -2.54 -0.07
N VAL A 47 -4.57 -3.52 -0.96
CA VAL A 47 -3.36 -3.95 -1.66
C VAL A 47 -3.44 -3.46 -3.10
N ARG A 48 -2.35 -2.86 -3.59
CA ARG A 48 -2.20 -2.45 -4.98
C ARG A 48 -0.81 -2.80 -5.48
N ASP A 49 -0.72 -3.28 -6.70
CA ASP A 49 0.56 -3.57 -7.34
C ASP A 49 1.35 -2.30 -7.70
N ALA A 50 2.63 -2.50 -8.03
CA ALA A 50 3.53 -1.40 -8.38
C ALA A 50 3.16 -0.72 -9.72
N GLY A 51 2.56 -1.47 -10.65
CA GLY A 51 2.12 -0.95 -11.95
C GLY A 51 0.92 -0.01 -11.79
N TYR A 52 -0.04 -0.34 -10.94
CA TYR A 52 -1.15 0.52 -10.56
C TYR A 52 -0.64 1.85 -9.99
N LEU A 53 0.28 1.79 -9.02
CA LEU A 53 0.84 3.00 -8.41
C LEU A 53 1.61 3.87 -9.42
N ALA A 54 2.37 3.25 -10.33
CA ALA A 54 3.05 3.96 -11.41
C ALA A 54 2.06 4.65 -12.35
N ALA A 55 1.01 3.95 -12.79
CA ALA A 55 -0.01 4.50 -13.66
C ALA A 55 -0.77 5.68 -13.02
N VAL A 56 -1.09 5.58 -11.73
CA VAL A 56 -1.71 6.69 -10.98
C VAL A 56 -0.78 7.90 -10.90
N ALA A 57 0.51 7.68 -10.69
CA ALA A 57 1.50 8.77 -10.66
C ALA A 57 1.63 9.45 -12.03
N GLU A 58 1.66 8.67 -13.12
CA GLU A 58 1.72 9.19 -14.49
C GLU A 58 0.43 9.94 -14.89
N ALA A 59 -0.73 9.47 -14.45
CA ALA A 59 -2.02 10.09 -14.72
C ALA A 59 -2.35 11.27 -13.78
N CYS A 60 -1.44 11.66 -12.89
CA CYS A 60 -1.67 12.73 -11.94
C CYS A 60 -1.90 14.07 -12.68
N PRO A 61 -3.09 14.70 -12.57
CA PRO A 61 -3.41 15.93 -13.29
C PRO A 61 -2.73 17.18 -12.70
N PHE A 62 -2.02 17.01 -11.59
CA PHE A 62 -1.29 18.07 -10.90
C PHE A 62 0.20 18.01 -11.25
N PRO A 63 0.90 19.16 -11.34
CA PRO A 63 2.34 19.18 -11.58
C PRO A 63 3.11 18.83 -10.30
N ALA A 64 2.88 17.63 -9.77
CA ALA A 64 3.43 17.14 -8.52
C ALA A 64 4.96 16.95 -8.54
N ALA A 65 5.56 16.91 -9.73
CA ALA A 65 7.01 16.87 -9.91
C ALA A 65 7.68 18.25 -9.70
N GLU A 66 6.92 19.33 -9.83
CA GLU A 66 7.45 20.72 -9.79
C GLU A 66 6.98 21.49 -8.56
N LEU A 67 5.87 21.08 -7.95
CA LEU A 67 5.28 21.73 -6.79
C LEU A 67 5.73 21.05 -5.49
N GLU A 68 6.12 21.85 -4.51
CA GLU A 68 6.24 21.36 -3.13
C GLU A 68 4.87 20.87 -2.65
N GLY A 69 4.81 19.77 -1.90
CA GLY A 69 3.54 19.15 -1.46
C GLY A 69 2.61 20.07 -0.66
N LYS A 70 3.06 21.25 -0.24
CA LYS A 70 2.26 22.30 0.40
C LYS A 70 1.53 23.22 -0.59
N GLN A 71 1.70 23.04 -1.90
CA GLN A 71 1.12 23.90 -2.94
C GLN A 71 -0.05 23.25 -3.70
N LEU A 72 -0.35 21.99 -3.39
CA LEU A 72 -1.51 21.25 -3.88
C LEU A 72 -2.57 21.24 -2.77
N HIS A 73 -3.64 22.03 -2.93
CA HIS A 73 -4.79 22.09 -2.01
C HIS A 73 -6.08 21.88 -2.79
#